data_AF-A0A254QEY6-F1
#
_entry.id   AF-A0A254QEY6-F1
#
_cell.length_a   1.000
_cell.length_b   1.000
_cell.length_c   1.000
_cell.angle_alpha   90.00
_cell.angle_beta   90.00
_cell.angle_gamma   90.00
#
_symmetry.space_group_name_H-M   'P 1'
#
loop_
_entity.id
_entity.type
_entity.pdbx_description
1 polymer ?
#
loop_
_entity_poly.entity_id
_entity_poly.type
_entity_poly.pdbx_seq_one_letter_code
_entity_poly.pdbx_strand_id
1 'polypeptide(L)'
;MSRERKLLLACFWISSIIVTAAIAYVVGLVAGSTHENHLVAFSWGDSIEYHQAAFYGAEVYFENSHSVKGVDVFVKIEIGPDGDQVQMPQLVGHAANSEEARVKWRKIEWTKDALLIGEGPDCYVMPRTIFESHR
;
A
#
# COMPACT_ATOMS: atom_id res chain seq x y z
N MET A 1 -56.59 -22.45 9.46
CA MET A 1 -55.40 -22.52 8.57
C MET A 1 -54.78 -23.91 8.70
N SER A 2 -54.72 -24.70 7.61
CA SER A 2 -54.32 -26.11 7.65
C SER A 2 -52.83 -26.27 8.00
N ARG A 3 -52.48 -27.43 8.58
CA ARG A 3 -51.11 -27.77 9.05
C ARG A 3 -50.08 -27.65 7.91
N GLU A 4 -50.49 -27.97 6.69
CA GLU A 4 -49.69 -27.88 5.47
C GLU A 4 -49.30 -26.44 5.09
N ARG A 5 -50.22 -25.48 5.26
CA ARG A 5 -49.92 -24.06 5.00
C ARG A 5 -48.89 -23.50 5.97
N LYS A 6 -48.90 -23.95 7.23
CA LYS A 6 -47.90 -23.55 8.25
C LYS A 6 -46.52 -24.11 7.92
N LEU A 7 -46.43 -25.34 7.42
CA LEU A 7 -45.19 -25.97 6.99
C LEU A 7 -44.60 -25.27 5.75
N LEU A 8 -45.42 -24.97 4.74
CA LEU A 8 -44.97 -24.27 3.53
C LEU A 8 -44.48 -22.85 3.83
N LEU A 9 -45.17 -22.12 4.71
CA LEU A 9 -44.74 -20.79 5.17
C LEU A 9 -43.41 -20.89 5.93
N ALA A 10 -43.26 -21.85 6.84
CA ALA A 10 -42.01 -22.05 7.59
C ALA A 10 -40.81 -22.35 6.66
N CYS A 11 -40.99 -23.23 5.66
CA CYS A 11 -39.94 -23.52 4.68
C CYS A 11 -39.56 -22.29 3.86
N PHE A 12 -40.52 -21.44 3.49
CA PHE A 12 -40.26 -20.21 2.76
C PHE A 12 -39.46 -19.18 3.59
N TRP A 13 -39.76 -19.05 4.88
CA TRP A 13 -39.01 -18.18 5.78
C TRP A 13 -37.58 -18.67 5.99
N ILE A 14 -37.40 -19.98 6.19
CA ILE A 14 -36.07 -20.57 6.38
C ILE A 14 -35.21 -20.41 5.13
N SER A 15 -35.75 -20.69 3.93
CA SER A 15 -35.00 -20.51 2.68
C SER A 15 -34.64 -19.05 2.43
N SER A 16 -35.55 -18.11 2.72
CA SER A 16 -35.27 -16.67 2.61
C SER A 16 -34.13 -16.22 3.52
N ILE A 17 -34.06 -16.73 4.76
CA ILE A 17 -32.97 -16.40 5.70
C ILE A 17 -31.63 -16.93 5.20
N ILE A 18 -31.60 -18.19 4.73
CA ILE A 18 -30.38 -18.82 4.20
C ILE A 18 -29.85 -18.06 2.99
N VAL A 19 -30.73 -17.70 2.04
CA VAL A 19 -30.33 -16.94 0.84
C VAL A 19 -29.79 -15.57 1.23
N THR A 20 -30.44 -14.87 2.17
CA THR A 20 -29.99 -13.55 2.63
C THR A 20 -28.62 -13.64 3.31
N ALA A 21 -28.41 -14.64 4.16
CA ALA A 21 -27.13 -14.87 4.81
C ALA A 21 -26.01 -15.20 3.81
N ALA A 22 -26.30 -16.01 2.78
CA ALA A 22 -25.34 -16.33 1.73
C ALA A 22 -24.94 -15.10 0.91
N ILE A 23 -25.90 -14.24 0.55
CA ILE A 23 -25.63 -12.99 -0.16
C ILE A 23 -24.77 -12.06 0.70
N ALA A 24 -25.14 -11.87 1.97
CA ALA A 24 -24.38 -11.02 2.89
C ALA A 24 -22.93 -11.53 3.10
N TYR A 25 -22.74 -12.84 3.17
CA TYR A 25 -21.41 -13.46 3.29
C TYR A 25 -20.55 -13.20 2.04
N VAL A 26 -21.11 -13.37 0.84
CA VAL A 26 -20.41 -13.10 -0.42
C VAL A 26 -20.06 -11.61 -0.55
N VAL A 27 -20.99 -10.72 -0.22
CA VAL A 27 -20.74 -9.27 -0.22
C VAL A 27 -19.65 -8.90 0.79
N GLY A 28 -19.68 -9.49 1.98
CA GLY A 28 -18.65 -9.29 3.02
C GLY A 28 -17.26 -9.76 2.59
N LEU A 29 -17.16 -10.88 1.89
CA LEU A 29 -15.89 -11.37 1.33
C LEU A 29 -15.33 -10.45 0.24
N VAL A 30 -16.20 -9.95 -0.65
CA VAL A 30 -15.80 -9.04 -1.73
C VAL A 30 -15.43 -7.65 -1.19
N ALA A 31 -16.11 -7.18 -0.15
CA ALA A 31 -15.75 -5.92 0.50
C ALA A 31 -14.45 -6.04 1.32
N GLY A 32 -14.24 -7.18 2.00
CA GLY A 32 -13.08 -7.42 2.86
C GLY A 32 -11.76 -7.63 2.11
N SER A 33 -11.77 -7.92 0.81
CA SER A 33 -10.57 -8.09 -0.01
C SER A 33 -9.99 -6.80 -0.60
N THR A 34 -10.58 -5.63 -0.28
CA THR A 34 -10.20 -4.34 -0.90
C THR A 34 -9.15 -3.53 -0.12
N HIS A 35 -8.56 -4.07 0.94
CA HIS A 35 -7.29 -3.55 1.42
C HIS A 35 -6.16 -4.03 0.50
N GLU A 36 -6.09 -3.44 -0.70
CA GLU A 36 -4.91 -3.57 -1.55
C GLU A 36 -3.70 -3.15 -0.71
N ASN A 37 -2.68 -4.00 -0.64
CA ASN A 37 -1.46 -3.65 0.07
C ASN A 37 -0.77 -2.51 -0.72
N HIS A 38 -0.81 -1.30 -0.16
CA HIS A 38 -0.31 -0.06 -0.78
C HIS A 38 1.22 -0.06 -0.96
N LEU A 39 1.91 -0.97 -0.28
CA LEU A 39 3.36 -1.10 -0.34
C LEU A 39 3.81 -1.55 -1.74
N VAL A 40 4.75 -0.80 -2.31
CA VAL A 40 5.47 -1.13 -3.54
C VAL A 40 6.78 -1.84 -3.19
N ALA A 41 7.60 -1.19 -2.37
CA ALA A 41 8.92 -1.67 -1.99
C ALA A 41 9.37 -1.05 -0.68
N PHE A 42 10.25 -1.75 0.01
CA PHE A 42 10.86 -1.27 1.24
C PHE A 42 12.32 -1.70 1.29
N SER A 43 13.21 -0.79 1.71
CA SER A 43 14.64 -1.07 1.82
C SER A 43 15.28 -0.24 2.92
N TRP A 44 16.08 -0.89 3.76
CA TRP A 44 16.99 -0.24 4.68
C TRP A 44 18.32 0.08 3.98
N GLY A 45 18.82 1.30 4.18
CA GLY A 45 20.18 1.67 3.81
C GLY A 45 21.17 0.95 4.71
N ASP A 46 22.08 0.17 4.10
CA ASP A 46 23.10 -0.57 4.84
C ASP A 46 24.21 0.40 5.26
N SER A 47 24.18 0.83 6.53
CA SER A 47 25.05 1.88 7.06
C SER A 47 26.42 1.36 7.51
N ILE A 48 26.90 0.21 7.03
CA ILE A 48 28.19 -0.36 7.47
C ILE A 48 29.38 0.50 6.98
N GLU A 49 29.32 1.11 5.79
CA GLU A 49 30.39 2.03 5.34
C GLU A 49 30.19 3.49 5.78
N TYR A 50 28.97 3.90 6.14
CA TYR A 50 28.60 5.31 6.30
C TYR A 50 28.47 5.77 7.76
N HIS A 51 29.15 5.07 8.69
CA HIS A 51 29.17 5.32 10.14
C HIS A 51 28.91 6.79 10.53
N GLN A 52 27.72 7.06 11.07
CA GLN A 52 27.45 7.82 12.30
C GLN A 52 25.94 8.07 12.44
N ALA A 53 25.30 7.37 13.38
CA ALA A 53 24.07 7.74 14.12
C ALA A 53 22.67 7.72 13.47
N ALA A 54 22.46 7.29 12.22
CA ALA A 54 21.08 7.03 11.72
C ALA A 54 21.04 5.91 10.66
N PHE A 55 20.21 4.89 10.88
CA PHE A 55 19.81 3.90 9.87
C PHE A 55 18.58 4.46 9.13
N TYR A 56 18.62 4.56 7.80
CA TYR A 56 17.48 5.06 7.02
C TYR A 56 16.71 3.90 6.38
N GLY A 57 15.39 3.89 6.52
CA GLY A 57 14.46 3.04 5.78
C GLY A 57 13.77 3.87 4.71
N ALA A 58 13.53 3.29 3.54
CA ALA A 58 12.74 3.90 2.48
C ALA A 58 11.53 3.00 2.21
N GLU A 59 10.34 3.54 2.45
CA GLU A 59 9.06 2.92 2.16
C GLU A 59 8.47 3.58 0.92
N VAL A 60 8.30 2.81 -0.14
CA VAL A 60 7.63 3.24 -1.37
C VAL A 60 6.25 2.62 -1.38
N TYR A 61 5.23 3.46 -1.52
CA TYR A 61 3.85 3.04 -1.51
C TYR A 61 3.03 3.85 -2.51
N PHE A 62 1.82 3.42 -2.82
CA PHE A 62 0.91 4.15 -3.69
C PHE A 62 -0.40 4.48 -3.00
N GLU A 63 -1.03 5.57 -3.41
CA GLU A 63 -2.39 5.93 -3.01
C GLU A 63 -3.22 6.23 -4.25
N ASN A 64 -4.55 6.11 -4.14
CA ASN A 64 -5.43 6.51 -5.23
C ASN A 64 -5.26 8.02 -5.47
N SER A 65 -4.97 8.40 -6.70
CA SER A 65 -4.79 9.81 -7.02
C SER A 65 -6.11 10.57 -6.90
N HIS A 66 -6.08 11.70 -6.22
CA HIS A 66 -7.24 12.58 -6.06
C HIS A 66 -7.52 13.44 -7.30
N SER A 67 -6.51 13.65 -8.15
CA SER A 67 -6.56 14.63 -9.25
C SER A 67 -6.72 13.99 -10.62
N VAL A 68 -6.25 12.75 -10.79
CA VAL A 68 -6.24 12.03 -12.07
C VAL A 68 -6.57 10.56 -11.85
N LYS A 69 -7.05 9.88 -12.90
CA LYS A 69 -7.32 8.44 -12.84
C LYS A 69 -6.00 7.68 -12.77
N GLY A 70 -5.75 6.98 -11.66
CA GLY A 70 -4.55 6.18 -11.45
C GLY A 70 -4.14 6.18 -9.99
N VAL A 71 -2.86 5.91 -9.74
CA VAL A 71 -2.26 5.93 -8.42
C VAL A 71 -1.07 6.88 -8.38
N ASP A 72 -0.97 7.65 -7.30
CA ASP A 72 0.19 8.47 -7.00
C ASP A 72 1.14 7.65 -6.13
N VAL A 73 2.42 7.63 -6.49
CA VAL A 73 3.46 6.86 -5.81
C VAL A 73 4.25 7.81 -4.93
N PHE A 74 4.41 7.43 -3.67
CA PHE A 74 5.08 8.20 -2.66
C PHE A 74 6.26 7.42 -2.09
N VAL A 75 7.24 8.15 -1.57
CA VAL A 75 8.30 7.62 -0.72
C VAL A 75 8.26 8.32 0.63
N LYS A 76 8.40 7.52 1.68
CA LYS A 76 8.58 7.96 3.06
C LYS A 76 9.94 7.45 3.55
N ILE A 77 10.68 8.32 4.24
CA ILE A 77 11.95 7.95 4.87
C ILE A 77 11.74 7.76 6.36
N GLU A 78 12.20 6.63 6.88
CA GLU A 78 12.19 6.27 8.29
C GLU A 78 13.60 6.33 8.86
N ILE A 79 13.73 6.77 10.11
CA ILE A 79 15.02 6.88 10.80
C ILE A 79 15.00 5.95 12.01
N GLY A 80 15.91 4.98 12.00
CA GLY A 80 16.03 3.94 13.01
C GLY A 80 14.98 2.83 12.83
N PRO A 81 15.30 1.60 13.29
CA PRO A 81 14.40 0.45 13.17
C PRO A 81 13.11 0.60 14.01
N ASP A 82 13.10 1.53 14.97
CA ASP A 82 11.96 1.79 15.84
C ASP A 82 10.96 2.81 15.24
N GLY A 83 11.28 3.43 14.09
CA GLY A 83 10.35 4.29 13.34
C GLY A 83 10.09 5.67 13.96
N ASP A 84 10.90 6.10 14.93
CA ASP A 84 10.65 7.29 15.75
C ASP A 84 10.72 8.63 14.98
N GLN A 85 11.36 8.67 13.81
CA GLN A 85 11.33 9.85 12.95
C GLN A 85 11.00 9.45 11.51
N VAL A 86 9.92 10.05 11.02
CA VAL A 86 9.38 9.84 9.67
C VAL A 86 9.45 11.18 8.92
N GLN A 87 10.14 11.20 7.79
CA GLN A 87 10.10 12.36 6.89
C GLN A 87 8.76 12.38 6.12
N MET A 88 8.25 13.58 5.84
CA MET A 88 7.01 13.76 5.08
C MET A 88 7.07 13.03 3.73
N PRO A 89 5.98 12.36 3.31
CA PRO A 89 5.89 11.69 2.03
C PRO A 89 6.27 12.61 0.87
N GLN A 90 7.12 12.12 -0.01
CA GLN A 90 7.50 12.81 -1.26
C GLN A 90 6.86 12.09 -2.43
N LEU A 91 6.25 12.85 -3.35
CA LEU A 91 5.69 12.30 -4.58
C LEU A 91 6.84 11.84 -5.49
N VAL A 92 6.87 10.54 -5.79
CA VAL A 92 7.84 9.88 -6.67
C VAL A 92 7.36 9.93 -8.12
N GLY A 93 6.06 9.71 -8.34
CA GLY A 93 5.49 9.64 -9.68
C GLY A 93 4.03 9.25 -9.70
N HIS A 94 3.50 8.99 -10.90
CA HIS A 94 2.13 8.58 -11.13
C HIS A 94 2.08 7.35 -12.06
N ALA A 95 1.16 6.43 -11.79
CA ALA A 95 0.93 5.23 -12.58
C ALA A 95 -0.56 5.07 -12.92
N ALA A 96 -0.86 4.41 -14.03
CA ALA A 96 -2.26 4.17 -14.42
C ALA A 96 -2.98 3.19 -13.48
N ASN A 97 -2.23 2.33 -12.78
CA ASN A 97 -2.73 1.36 -11.81
C ASN A 97 -1.62 0.87 -10.85
N SER A 98 -2.03 0.14 -9.81
CA SER A 98 -1.13 -0.42 -8.78
C SER A 98 -0.06 -1.37 -9.32
N GLU A 99 -0.39 -2.18 -10.33
CA GLU A 99 0.56 -3.12 -10.93
C GLU A 99 1.68 -2.40 -11.68
N GLU A 100 1.35 -1.37 -12.46
CA GLU A 100 2.33 -0.52 -13.11
C GLU A 100 3.25 0.15 -12.08
N ALA A 101 2.68 0.65 -10.98
CA ALA A 101 3.45 1.25 -9.90
C ALA A 101 4.48 0.28 -9.31
N ARG A 102 4.07 -0.96 -9.06
CA ARG A 102 4.96 -2.01 -8.55
C ARG A 102 6.07 -2.36 -9.54
N VAL A 103 5.75 -2.47 -10.83
CA VAL A 103 6.77 -2.77 -11.83
C VAL A 103 7.80 -1.65 -11.96
N LYS A 104 7.36 -0.38 -11.97
CA LYS A 104 8.22 0.79 -12.18
C LYS A 104 9.09 1.13 -10.97
N TRP A 105 8.54 1.08 -9.76
CA TRP A 105 9.20 1.59 -8.55
C TRP A 105 9.57 0.49 -7.52
N ARG A 106 9.56 -0.79 -7.89
CA ARG A 106 9.98 -1.90 -7.00
C ARG A 106 11.44 -1.82 -6.52
N LYS A 107 12.32 -1.17 -7.27
CA LYS A 107 13.75 -1.16 -6.97
C LYS A 107 14.08 0.06 -6.13
N ILE A 108 14.74 -0.17 -5.01
CA ILE A 108 15.30 0.88 -4.16
C ILE A 108 16.80 0.65 -4.08
N GLU A 109 17.60 1.67 -4.36
CA GLU A 109 19.06 1.60 -4.31
C GLU A 109 19.61 2.79 -3.53
N TRP A 110 20.33 2.48 -2.45
CA TRP A 110 21.02 3.46 -1.63
C TRP A 110 22.42 3.69 -2.18
N THR A 111 22.74 4.94 -2.51
CA THR A 111 24.07 5.34 -2.98
C THR A 111 24.69 6.33 -2.00
N LYS A 112 25.97 6.65 -2.20
CA LYS A 112 26.69 7.62 -1.37
C LYS A 112 26.07 9.03 -1.35
N ASP A 113 25.42 9.43 -2.46
CA ASP A 113 24.94 10.79 -2.70
C ASP A 113 23.41 10.89 -2.77
N ALA A 114 22.70 9.78 -2.94
CA ALA A 114 21.26 9.78 -3.18
C ALA A 114 20.58 8.42 -2.88
N LEU A 115 19.27 8.48 -2.69
CA LEU A 115 18.36 7.35 -2.77
C LEU A 115 17.76 7.29 -4.18
N LEU A 116 17.89 6.16 -4.85
CA LEU A 116 17.34 5.89 -6.17
C LEU A 116 16.11 4.99 -6.06
N ILE A 117 15.02 5.36 -6.71
CA ILE A 117 13.75 4.62 -6.67
C ILE A 117 13.27 4.37 -8.10
N GLY A 118 13.04 3.11 -8.42
CA GLY A 118 12.69 2.62 -9.75
C GLY A 118 13.88 2.36 -10.65
N GLU A 119 13.60 2.10 -11.93
CA GLU A 119 14.59 1.70 -12.93
C GLU A 119 14.40 2.51 -14.24
N GLY A 120 15.49 2.68 -14.99
CA GLY A 120 15.46 3.32 -16.30
C GLY A 120 15.31 4.85 -16.23
N PRO A 121 14.75 5.49 -17.28
CA PRO A 121 14.70 6.95 -17.39
C PRO A 121 13.74 7.61 -16.38
N ASP A 122 12.80 6.86 -15.83
CA ASP A 122 11.82 7.34 -14.84
C ASP A 122 12.29 7.12 -13.39
N CYS A 123 13.58 6.85 -13.20
CA CYS A 123 14.18 6.68 -11.88
C CYS A 123 14.09 8.00 -11.10
N TYR A 124 13.44 7.94 -9.94
CA TYR A 124 13.38 9.05 -9.01
C TYR A 124 14.66 9.09 -8.18
N VAL A 125 15.26 10.28 -8.11
CA VAL A 125 16.52 10.51 -7.38
C VAL A 125 16.23 11.48 -6.25
N MET A 126 16.36 11.00 -5.01
CA MET A 126 16.31 11.85 -3.82
C MET A 126 17.73 12.11 -3.33
N PRO A 127 18.26 13.34 -3.47
CA PRO A 127 19.56 13.71 -2.93
C PRO A 127 19.66 13.46 -1.43
N ARG A 128 20.82 13.00 -0.98
CA ARG A 128 21.13 12.74 0.42
C ARG A 128 20.89 13.94 1.33
N THR A 129 21.15 15.14 0.83
CA THR A 129 20.89 16.39 1.56
C THR A 129 19.42 16.57 1.94
N ILE A 130 18.48 15.99 1.19
CA ILE A 130 17.04 16.09 1.51
C ILE A 130 16.72 15.26 2.73
N PHE A 131 17.14 13.99 2.74
CA PHE A 131 16.81 13.08 3.83
C PHE A 131 17.78 13.15 5.00
N GLU A 132 18.93 13.82 4.91
CA GLU A 132 19.81 14.12 6.05
C GLU A 132 19.56 15.48 6.70
N SER A 133 18.71 16.32 6.11
CA SER A 133 18.40 17.68 6.62
C SER A 133 17.77 17.72 8.02
N HIS A 134 17.37 16.57 8.57
CA HIS A 134 16.81 16.44 9.91
C HIS A 134 17.88 16.33 11.02
N ARG A 135 19.17 16.18 10.65
CA ARG A 135 20.30 16.23 11.59
C ARG A 135 20.68 17.67 11.91
#